data_AF-A0A2I1E2A9-F1
#
_entry.id   AF-A0A2I1E2A9-F1
#
_cell.length_a   1.000
_cell.length_b   1.000
_cell.length_c   1.000
_cell.angle_alpha   90.00
_cell.angle_beta   90.00
_cell.angle_gamma   90.00
#
_symmetry.space_group_name_H-M   'P 1'
#
loop_
_entity.id
_entity.type
_entity.pdbx_description
1 polymer ?
#
loop_
_entity_poly.entity_id
_entity_poly.type
_entity_poly.pdbx_seq_one_letter_code
_entity_poly.pdbx_strand_id
1 'polypeptide(L)'
;MSQLFDDCLNEIFEYLGDDITSLHSCLLVNRLWCKVSVRILWRNSWNYSDSTFDTLIACLPSKSKEILYKNKIIILTPISKPPMFNFNYTAFCKVLSIEYVHYTFLLRPKLLTSCNNVCILSEELFKMFMEQITSLK
;
A
#
# COMPACT_ATOMS: atom_id res chain seq x y z
N MET A 1 -18.02 -23.73 6.29
CA MET A 1 -18.25 -23.74 4.82
C MET A 1 -17.76 -22.49 4.10
N SER A 2 -17.64 -21.31 4.74
CA SER A 2 -17.12 -20.10 4.09
C SER A 2 -15.62 -20.14 3.77
N GLN A 3 -14.78 -20.76 4.61
CA GLN A 3 -13.32 -20.86 4.38
C GLN A 3 -12.95 -21.58 3.08
N LEU A 4 -13.67 -22.64 2.74
CA LEU A 4 -13.40 -23.44 1.54
C LEU A 4 -13.65 -22.62 0.26
N PHE A 5 -14.62 -21.72 0.30
CA PHE A 5 -14.90 -20.79 -0.80
C PHE A 5 -13.85 -19.68 -0.90
N ASP A 6 -13.36 -19.17 0.24
CA ASP A 6 -12.26 -18.20 0.28
C ASP A 6 -10.97 -18.81 -0.30
N ASP A 7 -10.65 -20.06 0.03
CA ASP A 7 -9.42 -20.74 -0.43
C ASP A 7 -9.47 -21.04 -1.92
N CYS A 8 -10.60 -21.54 -2.44
CA CYS A 8 -10.76 -21.74 -3.88
C CYS A 8 -10.70 -20.41 -4.67
N LEU A 9 -11.29 -19.33 -4.13
CA LEU A 9 -11.19 -18.02 -4.77
C LEU A 9 -9.77 -17.46 -4.76
N ASN A 10 -9.03 -17.66 -3.66
CA ASN A 10 -7.61 -17.29 -3.62
C ASN A 10 -6.85 -18.01 -4.73
N GLU A 11 -7.01 -19.33 -4.85
CA GLU A 11 -6.31 -20.14 -5.86
C GLU A 11 -6.66 -19.71 -7.30
N ILE A 12 -7.94 -19.43 -7.59
CA ILE A 12 -8.35 -18.90 -8.90
C ILE A 12 -7.68 -17.55 -9.17
N PHE A 13 -7.63 -16.65 -8.18
CA PHE A 13 -7.09 -15.31 -8.39
C PHE A 13 -5.55 -15.30 -8.43
N GLU A 14 -4.88 -16.31 -7.88
CA GLU A 14 -3.42 -16.46 -8.07
C GLU A 14 -3.07 -16.58 -9.57
N TYR A 15 -3.91 -17.24 -10.38
CA TYR A 15 -3.72 -17.30 -11.84
C TYR A 15 -3.87 -15.93 -12.51
N LEU A 16 -4.54 -14.98 -11.86
CA LEU A 16 -4.67 -13.60 -12.31
C LEU A 16 -3.55 -12.70 -11.75
N GLY A 17 -2.57 -13.26 -11.03
CA GLY A 17 -1.55 -12.50 -10.30
C GLY A 17 -0.79 -11.48 -11.15
N ASP A 18 -0.55 -11.80 -12.41
CA ASP A 18 0.15 -10.93 -13.37
C ASP A 18 -0.83 -10.04 -14.19
N ASP A 19 -2.13 -10.35 -14.18
CA ASP A 19 -3.17 -9.54 -14.83
C ASP A 19 -3.80 -8.56 -13.83
N ILE A 20 -3.04 -7.50 -13.57
CA ILE A 20 -3.43 -6.39 -12.69
C ILE A 20 -4.77 -5.76 -13.11
N THR A 21 -5.08 -5.73 -14.41
CA THR A 21 -6.33 -5.16 -14.94
C THR A 21 -7.53 -6.01 -14.54
N SER A 22 -7.43 -7.33 -14.68
CA SER A 22 -8.46 -8.25 -14.21
C SER A 22 -8.63 -8.20 -12.70
N LEU A 23 -7.53 -8.16 -11.94
CA LEU A 23 -7.58 -8.02 -10.48
C LEU A 23 -8.27 -6.72 -10.04
N HIS A 24 -8.05 -5.60 -10.74
CA HIS A 24 -8.78 -4.35 -10.49
C HIS A 24 -10.28 -4.49 -10.76
N SER A 25 -10.66 -5.21 -11.82
CA SER A 25 -12.07 -5.49 -12.12
C SER A 25 -12.71 -6.34 -11.00
N CYS A 26 -11.99 -7.31 -10.45
CA CYS A 26 -12.44 -8.13 -9.32
C CYS A 26 -12.71 -7.32 -8.04
N LEU A 27 -12.06 -6.16 -7.85
CA LEU A 27 -12.32 -5.28 -6.70
C LEU A 27 -13.76 -4.77 -6.65
N LEU A 28 -14.41 -4.64 -7.80
CA LEU A 28 -15.72 -4.01 -7.95
C LEU A 28 -16.89 -5.01 -7.86
N VAL A 29 -16.61 -6.32 -7.87
CA VAL A 29 -17.64 -7.36 -7.96
C VAL A 29 -18.40 -7.52 -6.63
N ASN A 30 -17.70 -7.85 -5.55
CA ASN A 30 -18.26 -7.95 -4.21
C ASN A 30 -17.17 -7.87 -3.13
N ARG A 31 -17.57 -7.81 -1.86
CA ARG A 31 -16.63 -7.65 -0.73
C ARG A 31 -15.60 -8.78 -0.62
N LEU A 32 -15.98 -10.02 -0.95
CA LEU A 32 -15.08 -11.16 -0.85
C LEU A 32 -14.02 -11.12 -1.96
N TRP A 33 -14.45 -10.88 -3.20
CA TRP A 33 -13.56 -10.72 -4.36
C TRP A 33 -12.61 -9.54 -4.16
N CYS A 34 -13.12 -8.44 -3.61
CA CYS A 34 -12.31 -7.30 -3.22
C CYS A 34 -11.21 -7.70 -2.23
N LYS A 35 -11.56 -8.39 -1.13
CA LYS A 35 -10.60 -8.83 -0.11
C LYS A 35 -9.49 -9.73 -0.68
N VAL A 36 -9.83 -10.68 -1.55
CA VAL A 36 -8.85 -11.58 -2.17
C VAL A 36 -7.96 -10.83 -3.16
N SER A 37 -8.56 -10.03 -4.05
CA SER A 37 -7.81 -9.27 -5.06
C SER A 37 -6.85 -8.26 -4.43
N VAL A 38 -7.28 -7.54 -3.39
CA VAL A 38 -6.41 -6.62 -2.64
C VAL A 38 -5.19 -7.34 -2.10
N ARG A 39 -5.32 -8.56 -1.54
CA ARG A 39 -4.17 -9.32 -1.03
C ARG A 39 -3.14 -9.66 -2.10
N ILE A 40 -3.60 -9.92 -3.33
CA ILE A 40 -2.72 -10.27 -4.45
C ILE A 40 -2.08 -9.01 -5.04
N LEU A 41 -2.87 -7.97 -5.30
CA LEU A 41 -2.38 -6.67 -5.78
C LEU A 41 -1.34 -6.06 -4.85
N TRP A 42 -1.54 -6.17 -3.54
CA TRP A 42 -0.66 -5.58 -2.53
C TRP A 42 0.52 -6.47 -2.13
N ARG A 43 0.68 -7.65 -2.74
CA ARG A 43 1.73 -8.61 -2.37
C ARG A 43 3.15 -8.11 -2.67
N ASN A 44 3.32 -7.45 -3.82
CA ASN A 44 4.62 -6.99 -4.30
C ASN A 44 4.56 -5.50 -4.62
N SER A 45 5.50 -4.73 -4.07
CA SER A 45 5.64 -3.30 -4.34
C SER A 45 5.77 -2.93 -5.81
N TRP A 46 6.23 -3.84 -6.68
CA TRP A 46 6.32 -3.59 -8.12
C TRP A 46 4.97 -3.39 -8.80
N ASN A 47 3.89 -3.89 -8.19
CA ASN A 47 2.53 -3.71 -8.70
C ASN A 47 1.88 -2.42 -8.20
N TYR A 48 2.61 -1.61 -7.42
CA TYR A 48 2.03 -0.42 -6.79
C TYR A 48 1.88 0.68 -7.82
N SER A 49 0.63 1.13 -7.95
CA SER A 49 0.30 2.31 -8.74
C SER A 49 0.44 3.57 -7.90
N ASP A 50 0.30 4.72 -8.55
CA ASP A 50 0.25 6.00 -7.86
C ASP A 50 -0.82 6.04 -6.74
N SER A 51 -2.00 5.48 -7.01
CA SER A 51 -3.08 5.39 -6.03
C SER A 51 -2.75 4.50 -4.81
N THR A 52 -1.88 3.51 -5.01
CA THR A 52 -1.42 2.61 -3.96
C THR A 52 -0.51 3.35 -2.98
N PHE A 53 0.42 4.16 -3.49
CA PHE A 53 1.29 5.01 -2.67
C PHE A 53 0.50 6.08 -1.92
N ASP A 54 -0.49 6.68 -2.57
CA ASP A 54 -1.39 7.64 -1.94
C ASP A 54 -2.15 7.01 -0.75
N THR A 55 -2.61 5.78 -0.93
CA THR A 55 -3.26 5.01 0.13
C THR A 55 -2.27 4.69 1.27
N LEU A 56 -1.04 4.28 0.96
CA LEU A 56 0.00 4.03 1.97
C LEU A 56 0.31 5.27 2.82
N ILE A 57 0.46 6.42 2.17
CA ILE A 57 0.68 7.69 2.86
C ILE A 57 -0.51 8.05 3.74
N ALA A 58 -1.74 7.84 3.25
CA ALA A 58 -2.95 8.05 4.04
C ALA A 58 -3.04 7.11 5.26
N CYS A 59 -2.52 5.89 5.14
CA CYS A 59 -2.48 4.88 6.22
C CYS A 59 -1.37 5.12 7.26
N LEU A 60 -0.46 6.09 7.06
CA LEU A 60 0.60 6.37 8.02
C LEU A 60 0.06 6.67 9.44
N PRO A 61 0.75 6.21 10.50
CA PRO A 61 0.44 6.55 11.88
C PRO A 61 0.43 8.06 12.11
N SER A 62 -0.34 8.52 13.11
CA SER A 62 -0.40 9.94 13.49
C SER A 62 0.98 10.52 13.79
N LYS A 63 1.83 9.78 14.51
CA LYS A 63 3.20 10.18 14.83
C LYS A 63 4.05 10.43 13.57
N SER A 64 3.96 9.54 12.58
CA SER A 64 4.66 9.70 11.30
C SER A 64 4.15 10.92 10.54
N LYS A 65 2.82 11.14 10.52
CA LYS A 65 2.22 12.32 9.89
C LYS A 65 2.68 13.63 10.54
N GLU A 66 2.85 13.67 11.87
CA GLU A 66 3.42 14.82 12.56
C GLU A 66 4.88 15.10 12.17
N ILE A 67 5.69 14.05 11.97
CA ILE A 67 7.08 14.18 11.50
C ILE A 67 7.11 14.79 10.10
N LEU A 68 6.26 14.31 9.19
CA LEU A 68 6.15 14.85 7.83
C LEU A 68 5.71 16.33 7.86
N TYR A 69 4.74 16.67 8.69
CA TYR A 69 4.27 18.04 8.88
C TYR A 69 5.39 18.97 9.40
N LYS A 70 6.14 18.54 10.42
CA LYS A 70 7.28 19.31 10.97
C LYS A 70 8.38 19.57 9.93
N ASN A 71 8.59 18.64 9.01
CA ASN A 71 9.52 18.77 7.90
C ASN A 71 8.94 19.55 6.70
N LYS A 72 7.75 20.15 6.83
CA LYS A 72 7.05 20.91 5.78
C LYS A 72 6.79 20.09 4.50
N ILE A 73 6.63 18.78 4.65
CA ILE A 73 6.28 17.87 3.56
C ILE A 73 4.76 17.92 3.39
N ILE A 74 4.29 18.64 2.38
CA ILE A 74 2.86 18.80 2.10
C ILE A 74 2.38 17.62 1.25
N ILE A 75 1.71 16.67 1.89
CA ILE A 75 0.98 15.62 1.19
C ILE A 75 -0.32 16.24 0.68
N LEU A 76 -0.41 16.49 -0.63
CA LEU A 76 -1.58 17.09 -1.28
C LEU A 76 -2.75 16.12 -1.43
N THR A 77 -2.55 14.84 -1.13
CA THR A 77 -3.61 13.84 -1.22
C THR A 77 -4.70 14.20 -0.21
N PRO A 78 -5.95 14.45 -0.64
CA PRO A 78 -7.03 14.69 0.28
C PRO A 78 -7.14 13.45 1.17
N ILE A 79 -7.06 13.66 2.49
CA ILE A 79 -7.25 12.62 3.53
C ILE A 79 -8.74 12.21 3.56
N SER A 80 -9.45 12.31 2.42
CA SER A 80 -10.89 12.19 2.36
C SER A 80 -11.28 10.72 2.35
N LYS A 81 -11.39 10.24 3.58
CA LYS A 81 -11.87 8.93 4.04
C LYS A 81 -10.77 7.88 4.11
N PRO A 82 -10.66 7.15 5.24
CA PRO A 82 -9.89 5.92 5.26
C PRO A 82 -10.37 5.03 4.12
N PRO A 83 -9.47 4.24 3.49
CA PRO A 83 -9.90 3.26 2.50
C PRO A 83 -11.10 2.51 3.06
N MET A 84 -12.11 2.29 2.21
CA MET A 84 -13.50 1.95 2.57
C MET A 84 -13.68 0.67 3.41
N PHE A 85 -12.56 0.03 3.76
CA PHE A 85 -12.45 -1.16 4.57
C PHE A 85 -11.26 -1.01 5.51
N ASN A 86 -11.42 -1.46 6.76
CA ASN A 86 -10.35 -1.57 7.77
C ASN A 86 -9.36 -2.69 7.38
N PHE A 87 -8.87 -2.69 6.14
CA PHE A 87 -7.87 -3.63 5.66
C PHE A 87 -6.52 -3.18 6.19
N ASN A 88 -5.81 -4.14 6.79
CA ASN A 88 -4.42 -3.95 7.10
C ASN A 88 -3.59 -4.16 5.82
N TYR A 89 -3.61 -3.18 4.92
CA TYR A 89 -2.94 -3.24 3.61
C TYR A 89 -1.46 -3.56 3.73
N THR A 90 -0.80 -3.00 4.75
CA THR A 90 0.62 -3.24 5.02
C THR A 90 0.92 -4.69 5.37
N ALA A 91 -0.02 -5.42 5.99
CA ALA A 91 0.14 -6.84 6.28
C ALA A 91 0.06 -7.74 5.02
N PHE A 92 -0.40 -7.21 3.89
CA PHE A 92 -0.43 -7.96 2.64
C PHE A 92 0.86 -7.81 1.82
N CYS A 93 1.67 -6.80 2.12
CA CYS A 93 2.95 -6.58 1.47
C CYS A 93 3.95 -7.65 1.91
N LYS A 94 4.35 -8.52 0.99
CA LYS A 94 5.38 -9.56 1.21
C LYS A 94 6.74 -9.14 0.67
N VAL A 95 6.77 -8.40 -0.43
CA VAL A 95 7.99 -7.93 -1.08
C VAL A 95 7.93 -6.42 -1.22
N LEU A 96 8.85 -5.75 -0.53
CA LEU A 96 8.99 -4.29 -0.54
C LEU A 96 10.38 -3.92 -1.05
N SER A 97 10.45 -3.38 -2.27
CA SER A 97 11.70 -2.90 -2.85
C SER A 97 11.95 -1.45 -2.42
N ILE A 98 13.00 -1.25 -1.62
CA ILE A 98 13.39 0.09 -1.14
C ILE A 98 13.71 1.02 -2.31
N GLU A 99 14.48 0.51 -3.27
CA GLU A 99 14.89 1.25 -4.46
C GLU A 99 13.67 1.68 -5.29
N TYR A 100 12.71 0.77 -5.52
CA TYR A 100 11.51 1.07 -6.28
C TYR A 100 10.62 2.12 -5.59
N VAL A 101 10.45 2.01 -4.27
CA VAL A 101 9.68 2.98 -3.48
C VAL A 101 10.34 4.35 -3.54
N HIS A 102 11.66 4.41 -3.32
CA HIS A 102 12.42 5.65 -3.35
C HIS A 102 12.36 6.32 -4.74
N TYR A 103 12.59 5.53 -5.79
CA TYR A 103 12.53 5.99 -7.18
C TYR A 103 11.13 6.52 -7.54
N THR A 104 10.07 5.80 -7.17
CA THR A 104 8.70 6.23 -7.44
C THR A 104 8.38 7.55 -6.75
N PHE A 105 8.86 7.77 -5.53
CA PHE A 105 8.68 9.07 -4.86
C PHE A 105 9.51 10.20 -5.46
N LEU A 106 10.73 9.93 -5.96
CA LEU A 106 11.52 10.92 -6.68
C LEU A 106 10.83 11.38 -7.98
N LEU A 107 10.15 10.46 -8.67
CA LEU A 107 9.35 10.77 -9.85
C LEU A 107 8.06 11.55 -9.56
N ARG A 108 7.76 11.86 -8.29
CA ARG A 108 6.61 12.65 -7.85
C ARG A 108 7.02 14.06 -7.42
N PRO A 109 7.45 14.94 -8.35
CA PRO A 109 7.94 16.29 -8.02
C PRO A 109 6.85 17.19 -7.40
N LYS A 110 5.57 16.88 -7.63
CA LYS A 110 4.43 17.58 -6.99
C LYS A 110 4.31 17.30 -5.50
N LEU A 111 4.84 16.16 -5.03
CA LEU A 111 4.70 15.71 -3.64
C LEU A 111 5.93 16.07 -2.81
N LEU A 112 7.12 16.04 -3.40
CA LEU A 112 8.40 16.15 -2.70
C LEU A 112 9.36 17.07 -3.47
N THR A 113 9.78 18.15 -2.81
CA THR A 113 10.65 19.19 -3.40
C THR A 113 12.14 18.90 -3.29
N SER A 114 12.55 17.89 -2.50
CA SER A 114 13.97 17.54 -2.30
C SER A 114 14.16 16.05 -2.04
N CYS A 115 15.34 15.52 -2.39
CA CYS A 115 15.73 14.14 -2.05
C CYS A 115 15.65 13.87 -0.54
N ASN A 116 15.93 14.86 0.30
CA ASN A 116 15.81 14.75 1.75
C ASN A 116 14.37 14.44 2.19
N ASN A 117 13.38 15.10 1.58
CA ASN A 117 11.98 14.84 1.89
C ASN A 117 11.58 13.42 1.47
N VAL A 118 12.12 12.93 0.35
CA VAL A 118 11.89 11.55 -0.12
C VAL A 118 12.45 10.54 0.86
N CYS A 119 13.66 10.77 1.39
CA CYS A 119 14.26 9.91 2.41
C CYS A 119 13.38 9.85 3.66
N ILE A 120 12.96 11.00 4.20
CA ILE A 120 12.12 11.06 5.41
C ILE A 120 10.80 10.31 5.19
N LEU A 121 10.12 10.52 4.05
CA LEU A 121 8.87 9.83 3.75
C LEU A 121 9.07 8.31 3.65
N SER A 122 10.14 7.90 2.96
CA SER A 122 10.46 6.48 2.78
C SER A 122 10.74 5.83 4.14
N GLU A 123 11.53 6.48 5.01
CA GLU A 123 11.81 6.01 6.36
C GLU A 123 10.54 5.81 7.20
N GLU A 124 9.63 6.78 7.18
CA GLU A 124 8.37 6.66 7.94
C GLU A 124 7.46 5.54 7.39
N LEU A 125 7.45 5.32 6.07
CA LEU A 125 6.76 4.19 5.47
C LEU A 125 7.40 2.86 5.91
N PHE A 126 8.72 2.74 5.87
CA PHE A 126 9.40 1.52 6.29
C PHE A 126 9.17 1.25 7.78
N LYS A 127 9.20 2.26 8.65
CA LYS A 127 8.86 2.10 10.07
C LYS A 127 7.47 1.50 10.25
N MET A 128 6.47 2.00 9.53
CA MET A 128 5.11 1.46 9.55
C MET A 128 5.06 -0.03 9.14
N PHE A 129 5.80 -0.44 8.10
CA PHE A 129 5.88 -1.86 7.71
C PHE A 129 6.58 -2.71 8.76
N MET A 130 7.71 -2.23 9.31
CA MET A 130 8.52 -2.94 10.29
C MET A 130 7.76 -3.16 11.61
N GLU A 131 6.92 -2.21 12.03
CA GLU A 131 6.08 -2.36 13.22
C GLU A 131 5.09 -3.54 13.13
N GLN A 132 4.73 -3.96 11.91
CA GLN A 132 3.83 -5.09 11.69
C GLN A 132 4.54 -6.44 11.58
N ILE A 133 5.85 -6.43 11.37
CA ILE A 133 6.65 -7.65 11.32
C ILE A 133 7.01 -8.02 12.77
N THR A 134 6.17 -8.85 13.37
CA THR A 134 6.36 -9.31 14.76
C THR A 134 7.64 -10.12 14.96
N SER A 135 8.21 -10.70 13.89
CA SER A 135 9.45 -11.48 13.94
C SER A 135 10.74 -10.65 14.00
N LEU A 136 10.65 -9.32 13.85
CA LEU A 136 11.80 -8.40 13.92
C LEU A 136 11.90 -7.66 15.27
N LYS A 137 11.05 -8.00 16.24
CA LYS A 137 11.08 -7.47 17.61
C LYS A 137 11.92 -8.31 18.55
#